data_AF-A0A1Q7KPL8-F1
#
_entry.id   AF-A0A1Q7KPL8-F1
#
_cell.length_a   1.000
_cell.length_b   1.000
_cell.length_c   1.000
_cell.angle_alpha   90.00
_cell.angle_beta   90.00
_cell.angle_gamma   90.00
#
_symmetry.space_group_name_H-M   'P 1'
#
loop_
_entity.id
_entity.type
_entity.pdbx_description
1 polymer ?
#
loop_
_entity_poly.entity_id
_entity_poly.type
_entity_poly.pdbx_seq_one_letter_code
_entity_poly.pdbx_strand_id
1 'polypeptide(L)'
;MPRRRFLAQLVSLPFLGLSSQAEEPKKPLKILMKSDWGSDDPTRASFPFLHGIALAEAGHEVRIFLLGEATSLMRKATANAIVPVGWPPLSETLERVVAKRIPVFS
;
A
#
# COMPACT_ATOMS: atom_id res chain seq x y z
N MET A 1 55.65 -11.65 19.65
CA MET A 1 54.48 -10.84 20.08
C MET A 1 53.25 -11.13 19.20
N PRO A 2 52.54 -12.26 19.37
CA PRO A 2 51.39 -12.64 18.52
C PRO A 2 50.01 -12.37 19.16
N ARG A 3 49.95 -12.15 20.48
CA ARG A 3 48.70 -12.04 21.25
C ARG A 3 47.88 -10.77 20.98
N ARG A 4 48.51 -9.70 20.47
CA ARG A 4 47.83 -8.43 20.18
C ARG A 4 47.01 -8.43 18.88
N ARG A 5 47.40 -9.23 17.88
CA ARG A 5 46.66 -9.36 16.62
C ARG A 5 45.39 -10.19 16.78
N PHE A 6 45.43 -11.22 17.63
CA PHE A 6 44.29 -12.09 17.88
C PHE A 6 43.14 -11.36 18.58
N LEU A 7 43.45 -10.44 19.51
CA LEU A 7 42.44 -9.64 20.20
C LEU A 7 41.78 -8.60 19.27
N ALA A 8 42.51 -8.06 18.29
CA ALA A 8 41.97 -7.11 17.33
C ALA A 8 40.96 -7.76 16.35
N GLN A 9 41.10 -9.06 16.05
CA GLN A 9 40.15 -9.80 15.21
C GLN A 9 38.83 -10.14 15.91
N LEU A 10 38.79 -10.12 17.25
CA LEU A 10 37.58 -10.35 18.04
C LEU A 10 36.64 -9.13 18.08
N VAL A 11 37.14 -7.92 17.80
CA VAL A 11 36.34 -6.69 17.84
C VAL A 11 35.45 -6.52 16.59
N SER A 12 35.80 -7.15 15.46
CA SER A 12 34.97 -7.12 14.24
C SER A 12 33.90 -8.22 14.19
N LEU A 13 34.04 -9.27 15.00
CA LEU A 13 33.12 -10.41 15.04
C LEU A 13 31.66 -10.07 15.42
N PRO A 14 31.32 -9.11 16.32
CA PRO A 14 29.92 -8.79 16.59
C PRO A 14 29.26 -7.99 15.44
N PHE A 15 30.05 -7.44 14.51
CA PHE A 15 29.54 -6.64 13.39
C PHE A 15 29.42 -7.44 12.08
N LEU A 16 30.03 -8.62 11.97
CA LEU A 16 29.90 -9.49 10.79
C LEU A 16 28.49 -10.10 10.61
N GLY A 17 27.71 -10.21 11.70
CA GLY A 17 26.31 -10.67 11.64
C GLY A 17 25.30 -9.57 11.29
N LEU A 18 25.76 -8.31 11.23
CA LEU A 18 24.95 -7.14 10.89
C LEU A 18 25.16 -6.70 9.44
N SER A 19 25.57 -7.61 8.55
CA SER A 19 25.28 -7.40 7.13
C SER A 19 23.76 -7.37 7.01
N SER A 20 23.19 -6.17 6.89
CA SER A 20 21.86 -5.95 6.33
C SER A 20 21.77 -6.88 5.12
N GLN A 21 21.02 -7.98 5.25
CA GLN A 21 20.59 -8.68 4.04
C GLN A 21 19.85 -7.60 3.27
N ALA A 22 20.44 -7.16 2.16
CA ALA A 22 19.74 -6.35 1.20
C ALA A 22 18.48 -7.14 0.86
N GLU A 23 17.32 -6.61 1.26
CA GLU A 23 16.04 -7.29 1.05
C GLU A 23 15.94 -7.59 -0.44
N GLU A 24 15.85 -8.87 -0.80
CA GLU A 24 15.76 -9.25 -2.20
C GLU A 24 14.62 -8.47 -2.85
N PRO A 25 14.79 -7.95 -4.08
CA PRO A 25 13.76 -7.17 -4.74
C PRO A 25 12.47 -8.01 -4.81
N LYS A 26 11.48 -7.63 -4.00
CA LYS A 26 10.19 -8.34 -3.92
C LYS A 26 9.58 -8.39 -5.31
N LYS A 27 9.37 -9.61 -5.81
CA LYS A 27 8.69 -9.83 -7.10
C LYS A 27 7.35 -9.07 -7.11
N PRO A 28 7.06 -8.25 -8.15
CA PRO A 28 5.80 -7.54 -8.22
C PRO A 28 4.64 -8.54 -8.31
N LEU A 29 3.67 -8.39 -7.41
CA LEU A 29 2.45 -9.19 -7.37
C LEU A 29 1.35 -8.55 -8.22
N LYS A 30 0.40 -9.37 -8.66
CA LYS A 30 -0.85 -8.94 -9.28
C LYS A 30 -1.98 -9.07 -8.27
N ILE A 31 -2.58 -7.96 -7.88
CA ILE A 31 -3.54 -7.88 -6.77
C ILE A 31 -4.87 -7.37 -7.30
N LEU A 32 -5.93 -8.15 -7.10
CA LEU A 32 -7.30 -7.73 -7.31
C LEU A 32 -7.95 -7.42 -5.96
N MET A 33 -8.32 -6.15 -5.77
CA MET A 33 -9.00 -5.68 -4.58
C MET A 33 -10.50 -5.63 -4.83
N LYS A 34 -11.28 -6.39 -4.06
CA LYS A 34 -12.75 -6.41 -4.13
C LYS A 34 -13.34 -5.57 -2.99
N SER A 35 -14.39 -4.78 -3.26
CA SER A 35 -15.19 -4.13 -2.21
C SER A 35 -16.66 -4.00 -2.58
N ASP A 36 -17.53 -4.19 -1.59
CA ASP A 36 -18.98 -3.94 -1.64
C ASP A 36 -19.44 -2.82 -0.68
N TRP A 37 -18.54 -2.26 0.13
CA TRP A 37 -18.83 -1.15 1.05
C TRP A 37 -19.13 0.14 0.30
N GLY A 38 -20.28 0.76 0.61
CA GLY A 38 -20.74 2.02 0.04
C GLY A 38 -20.77 3.14 1.07
N SER A 39 -21.67 4.10 0.89
CA SER A 39 -21.76 5.28 1.77
C SER A 39 -22.24 4.97 3.20
N ASP A 40 -22.71 3.77 3.46
CA ASP A 40 -23.14 3.29 4.77
C ASP A 40 -21.97 3.14 5.76
N ASP A 41 -20.77 2.84 5.25
CA ASP A 41 -19.51 2.91 6.01
C ASP A 41 -18.44 3.68 5.21
N PRO A 42 -18.38 5.02 5.34
CA PRO A 42 -17.47 5.85 4.54
C PRO A 42 -15.99 5.54 4.79
N THR A 43 -15.66 4.99 5.96
CA THR A 43 -14.28 4.60 6.27
C THR A 43 -13.90 3.34 5.48
N ARG A 44 -14.73 2.29 5.54
CA ARG A 44 -14.48 1.06 4.77
C ARG A 44 -14.60 1.24 3.27
N ALA A 45 -15.51 2.09 2.81
CA ALA A 45 -15.65 2.47 1.40
C ALA A 45 -14.35 3.02 0.80
N SER A 46 -13.52 3.67 1.62
CA SER A 46 -12.26 4.27 1.20
C SER A 46 -11.09 3.27 1.14
N PHE A 47 -11.20 2.12 1.81
CA PHE A 47 -10.13 1.13 1.90
C PHE A 47 -9.63 0.58 0.56
N PRO A 48 -10.46 0.15 -0.40
CA PRO A 48 -9.95 -0.39 -1.66
C PRO A 48 -9.03 0.60 -2.39
N PHE A 49 -9.32 1.90 -2.30
CA PHE A 49 -8.55 2.95 -2.96
C PHE A 49 -7.26 3.29 -2.22
N LEU A 50 -7.34 3.50 -0.89
CA LEU A 50 -6.18 3.84 -0.06
C LEU A 50 -5.14 2.72 -0.04
N HIS A 51 -5.58 1.48 0.20
CA HIS A 51 -4.67 0.32 0.18
C HIS A 51 -4.18 0.04 -1.23
N GLY A 52 -5.01 0.25 -2.25
CA GLY A 52 -4.58 0.08 -3.64
C GLY A 52 -3.47 1.05 -4.03
N ILE A 53 -3.55 2.31 -3.57
CA ILE A 53 -2.48 3.29 -3.70
C ILE A 53 -1.20 2.82 -2.99
N ALA A 54 -1.30 2.38 -1.74
CA ALA A 54 -0.14 1.94 -0.98
C ALA A 54 0.56 0.72 -1.62
N LEU A 55 -0.22 -0.25 -2.12
CA LEU A 55 0.31 -1.42 -2.82
C LEU A 55 0.93 -1.06 -4.18
N ALA A 56 0.35 -0.11 -4.91
CA ALA A 56 0.94 0.41 -6.13
C ALA A 56 2.26 1.17 -5.85
N GLU A 57 2.33 1.93 -4.74
CA GLU A 57 3.56 2.59 -4.29
C GLU A 57 4.64 1.58 -3.86
N ALA A 58 4.24 0.43 -3.33
CA ALA A 58 5.12 -0.70 -3.06
C ALA A 58 5.56 -1.48 -4.32
N GLY A 59 5.13 -1.07 -5.52
CA GLY A 59 5.55 -1.67 -6.80
C GLY A 59 4.71 -2.85 -7.26
N HIS A 60 3.50 -3.05 -6.71
CA HIS A 60 2.59 -4.12 -7.15
C HIS A 60 1.64 -3.65 -8.26
N GLU A 61 1.23 -4.57 -9.13
CA GLU A 61 0.15 -4.33 -10.09
C GLU A 61 -1.19 -4.49 -9.38
N VAL A 62 -1.91 -3.39 -9.18
CA VAL A 62 -3.19 -3.38 -8.45
C VAL A 62 -4.35 -3.10 -9.40
N ARG A 63 -5.46 -3.79 -9.20
CA ARG A 63 -6.76 -3.52 -9.83
C ARG A 63 -7.85 -3.52 -8.76
N ILE A 64 -8.84 -2.65 -8.91
CA ILE A 64 -9.96 -2.52 -7.99
C ILE A 64 -11.24 -2.99 -8.68
N PHE A 65 -12.01 -3.86 -8.03
CA PHE A 65 -13.31 -4.34 -8.47
C PHE A 65 -14.37 -4.00 -7.41
N LEU A 66 -15.31 -3.16 -7.79
CA LEU A 66 -16.43 -2.71 -6.98
C LEU A 66 -17.67 -3.51 -7.39
N LEU A 67 -18.53 -3.79 -6.43
CA LEU A 67 -19.81 -4.47 -6.65
C LEU A 67 -20.85 -3.96 -5.65
N GLY A 68 -22.13 -4.16 -5.93
CA GLY A 68 -23.20 -3.74 -5.04
C GLY A 68 -23.17 -2.23 -4.77
N GLU A 69 -23.31 -1.84 -3.50
CA GLU A 69 -23.33 -0.45 -3.07
C GLU A 69 -22.03 0.30 -3.39
N ALA A 70 -20.88 -0.37 -3.40
CA ALA A 70 -19.60 0.25 -3.73
C ALA A 70 -19.55 0.81 -5.17
N THR A 71 -20.38 0.30 -6.10
CA THR A 71 -20.47 0.84 -7.46
C THR A 71 -20.94 2.29 -7.49
N SER A 72 -21.74 2.70 -6.48
CA SER A 72 -22.21 4.07 -6.34
C SER A 72 -21.07 5.07 -6.09
N LEU A 73 -19.92 4.62 -5.56
CA LEU A 73 -18.75 5.45 -5.29
C LEU A 73 -18.12 6.02 -6.58
N MET A 74 -18.41 5.43 -7.75
CA MET A 74 -17.98 5.98 -9.04
C MET A 74 -18.78 7.22 -9.47
N ARG A 75 -19.89 7.52 -8.78
CA ARG A 75 -20.65 8.75 -9.01
C ARG A 75 -19.98 9.90 -8.26
N LYS A 76 -19.70 11.00 -8.97
CA LYS A 76 -19.06 12.21 -8.41
C LYS A 76 -19.75 12.72 -7.14
N ALA A 77 -21.08 12.75 -7.13
CA ALA A 77 -21.84 13.22 -5.96
C ALA A 77 -21.60 12.32 -4.73
N THR A 78 -21.60 11.00 -4.90
CA THR A 78 -21.34 10.05 -3.82
C THR A 78 -19.89 10.16 -3.35
N ALA A 79 -18.92 10.13 -4.27
CA ALA A 79 -17.51 10.24 -3.94
C ALA A 79 -17.18 11.50 -3.11
N ASN A 80 -17.79 12.64 -3.47
CA ASN A 80 -17.60 13.90 -2.76
C ASN A 80 -18.19 13.92 -1.34
N ALA A 81 -19.14 13.02 -1.04
CA ALA A 81 -19.76 12.92 0.28
C ALA A 81 -19.01 11.95 1.23
N ILE A 82 -18.07 11.15 0.72
CA ILE A 82 -17.32 10.18 1.53
C ILE A 82 -16.12 10.86 2.18
N VAL A 83 -16.20 11.00 3.51
CA VAL A 83 -15.11 11.46 4.37
C VAL A 83 -14.77 10.35 5.38
N PRO A 84 -13.69 9.58 5.15
CA PRO A 84 -13.27 8.52 6.07
C PRO A 84 -12.65 9.10 7.35
N VAL A 85 -12.70 8.34 8.45
CA VAL A 85 -12.04 8.75 9.70
C VAL A 85 -10.52 8.57 9.57
N GLY A 86 -9.77 9.65 9.80
CA GLY A 86 -8.30 9.62 9.83
C GLY A 86 -7.60 9.58 8.47
N TRP A 87 -8.35 9.70 7.37
CA TRP A 87 -7.82 9.70 6.00
C TRP A 87 -8.39 10.86 5.18
N PRO A 88 -7.76 11.23 4.04
CA PRO A 88 -8.31 12.24 3.14
C PRO A 88 -9.69 11.86 2.58
N PRO A 89 -10.51 12.84 2.15
CA PRO A 89 -11.75 12.58 1.43
C PRO A 89 -11.56 11.64 0.24
N LEU A 90 -12.61 10.87 -0.09
CA LEU A 90 -12.54 9.91 -1.19
C LEU A 90 -12.30 10.60 -2.54
N SER A 91 -12.81 11.81 -2.74
CA SER A 91 -12.55 12.60 -3.96
C SER A 91 -11.05 12.80 -4.21
N GLU A 92 -10.30 13.22 -3.19
CA GLU A 92 -8.84 13.40 -3.27
C GLU A 92 -8.12 12.05 -3.47
N THR A 93 -8.61 11.00 -2.81
CA THR A 93 -8.06 9.66 -2.96
C THR A 93 -8.26 9.13 -4.38
N LEU A 94 -9.42 9.36 -5.00
CA LEU A 94 -9.71 8.96 -6.38
C LEU A 94 -8.83 9.71 -7.39
N GLU A 95 -8.51 10.98 -7.17
CA GLU A 95 -7.55 11.72 -8.00
C GLU A 95 -6.17 11.03 -7.99
N ARG A 96 -5.72 10.54 -6.82
CA ARG A 96 -4.47 9.77 -6.72
C ARG A 96 -4.55 8.41 -7.42
N VAL A 97 -5.68 7.72 -7.34
CA VAL A 97 -5.94 6.46 -8.07
C VAL A 97 -5.81 6.67 -9.57
N VAL A 98 -6.44 7.74 -10.09
CA VAL A 98 -6.36 8.13 -11.51
C VAL A 98 -4.92 8.48 -11.91
N ALA A 99 -4.22 9.29 -11.11
CA ALA A 99 -2.84 9.66 -11.38
C ALA A 99 -1.89 8.44 -11.46
N LYS A 100 -2.14 7.41 -10.65
CA LYS A 100 -1.39 6.14 -10.69
C LYS A 100 -1.88 5.17 -11.75
N ARG A 101 -2.95 5.48 -12.49
CA ARG A 101 -3.57 4.62 -13.50
C ARG A 101 -3.99 3.25 -12.95
N ILE A 102 -4.43 3.20 -11.70
CA ILE A 102 -4.97 1.97 -11.10
C ILE A 102 -6.34 1.70 -11.73
N PRO A 103 -6.56 0.58 -12.43
CA PRO A 103 -7.86 0.29 -13.03
C PRO A 103 -8.93 0.04 -11.97
N VAL A 104 -10.11 0.63 -12.16
CA VAL A 104 -11.30 0.42 -11.33
C VAL A 104 -12.42 -0.12 -12.22
N PHE A 105 -13.01 -1.23 -11.79
CA PHE A 105 -14.17 -1.87 -12.43
C PHE A 105 -15.36 -1.76 -11.46
N SER A 106 -16.54 -1.42 -11.95
CA SER A 106 -17.77 -1.24 -11.15
C SER A 106 -19.00 -1.68 -11.91
#